data_AF-A0A365PAB9-F1
#
_entry.id   AF-A0A365PAB9-F1
#
_cell.length_a   1.000
_cell.length_b   1.000
_cell.length_c   1.000
_cell.angle_alpha   90.00
_cell.angle_beta   90.00
_cell.angle_gamma   90.00
#
_symmetry.space_group_name_H-M   'P 1'
#
loop_
_entity.id
_entity.type
_entity.pdbx_description
1 polymer ?
#
loop_
_entity_poly.entity_id
_entity_poly.type
_entity_poly.pdbx_seq_one_letter_code
_entity_poly.pdbx_strand_id
1 'polypeptide(L)'
;MSAHRFALLLAYGENDSYTVGEHRCNEPLCVRVDNGHVIPSTQTANLRYAVACGRAGANRTTGDGRTRAQRSLAVRAAIRNGWDPIAYAEAVGKVEHRDIPTLF
;
A
#
# COMPACT_ATOMS: atom_id res chain seq x y z
N MET A 1 5.34 -12.95 -5.78
CA MET A 1 3.99 -12.32 -5.81
C MET A 1 3.85 -11.39 -4.60
N SER A 2 3.17 -10.24 -4.70
CA SER A 2 2.93 -9.31 -3.57
C SER A 2 1.64 -9.65 -2.80
N ALA A 3 1.55 -9.23 -1.53
CA ALA A 3 0.40 -9.52 -0.67
C ALA A 3 -0.94 -8.99 -1.23
N HIS A 4 -0.98 -7.75 -1.74
CA HIS A 4 -2.21 -7.22 -2.35
C HIS A 4 -2.62 -7.99 -3.62
N ARG A 5 -1.67 -8.55 -4.39
CA ARG A 5 -2.01 -9.36 -5.58
C ARG A 5 -2.65 -10.68 -5.17
N PHE A 6 -2.18 -11.26 -4.08
CA PHE A 6 -2.81 -12.44 -3.49
C PHE A 6 -4.22 -12.13 -2.97
N ALA A 7 -4.42 -10.97 -2.32
CA ALA A 7 -5.76 -10.54 -1.89
C ALA A 7 -6.73 -10.36 -3.06
N LEU A 8 -6.28 -9.75 -4.18
CA LEU A 8 -7.08 -9.63 -5.40
C LEU A 8 -7.40 -10.98 -6.04
N LEU A 9 -6.45 -11.92 -6.03
CA LEU A 9 -6.67 -13.30 -6.50
C LEU A 9 -7.76 -14.00 -5.67
N LEU A 10 -7.73 -13.86 -4.33
CA LEU A 10 -8.77 -14.43 -3.48
C LEU A 10 -10.15 -13.80 -3.71
N ALA A 11 -10.20 -12.50 -3.99
CA ALA A 11 -11.46 -11.77 -4.15
C ALA A 11 -12.10 -11.94 -5.54
N TYR A 12 -11.29 -12.00 -6.61
CA TYR A 12 -11.77 -11.95 -8.00
C TYR A 12 -11.36 -13.15 -8.85
N GLY A 13 -10.52 -14.06 -8.35
CA GLY A 13 -9.93 -15.14 -9.12
C GLY A 13 -8.76 -14.68 -9.98
N GLU A 14 -8.39 -15.48 -10.99
CA GLU A 14 -7.31 -15.13 -11.91
C GLU A 14 -7.67 -13.86 -12.69
N ASN A 15 -6.71 -12.94 -12.74
CA ASN A 15 -6.81 -11.72 -13.53
C ASN A 15 -5.85 -11.82 -14.71
N ASP A 16 -6.05 -10.97 -15.73
CA ASP A 16 -5.10 -10.87 -16.83
C ASP A 16 -3.68 -10.47 -16.32
N SER A 17 -2.66 -10.79 -17.12
CA SER A 17 -1.27 -10.50 -16.77
C SER A 17 -0.96 -8.99 -16.71
N TYR A 18 -1.84 -8.14 -17.26
CA TYR A 18 -1.71 -6.69 -17.33
C TYR A 18 -2.37 -5.96 -16.15
N THR A 19 -3.13 -6.70 -15.33
CA THR A 19 -3.84 -6.18 -14.17
C THR A 19 -2.84 -5.79 -13.09
N VAL A 20 -2.95 -4.56 -12.62
CA VAL A 20 -2.18 -4.04 -11.49
C VAL A 20 -3.11 -3.87 -10.28
N GLY A 21 -2.57 -4.09 -9.08
CA GLY A 21 -3.24 -3.70 -7.85
C GLY A 21 -3.01 -2.22 -7.60
N GLU A 22 -4.05 -1.40 -7.76
CA GLU A 22 -3.99 0.03 -7.49
C GLU A 22 -4.42 0.30 -6.05
N HIS A 23 -3.59 1.05 -5.32
CA HIS A 23 -3.89 1.50 -3.96
C HIS A 23 -4.52 2.89 -3.99
N ARG A 24 -5.85 2.98 -3.86
CA ARG A 24 -6.59 4.23 -3.61
C ARG A 24 -6.32 4.79 -2.20
N CYS A 25 -5.84 3.94 -1.31
CA CYS A 25 -5.43 4.33 0.02
C CYS A 25 -4.00 4.89 0.12
N ASN A 26 -3.21 4.85 -0.97
CA ASN A 26 -1.79 5.21 -0.97
C ASN A 26 -0.92 4.52 0.11
N GLU A 27 -1.43 3.48 0.77
CA GLU A 27 -0.74 2.67 1.79
C GLU A 27 -0.22 1.37 1.14
N PRO A 28 1.10 1.22 0.89
CA PRO A 28 1.66 0.08 0.17
C PRO A 28 1.50 -1.28 0.87
N LEU A 29 1.27 -1.29 2.19
CA LEU A 29 1.05 -2.52 2.96
C LEU A 29 -0.43 -2.94 3.00
N CYS A 30 -1.36 -2.08 2.55
CA CYS A 30 -2.79 -2.36 2.57
C CYS A 30 -3.12 -3.58 1.69
N VAL A 31 -3.91 -4.50 2.23
CA VAL A 31 -4.42 -5.69 1.51
C VAL A 31 -5.94 -5.73 1.43
N ARG A 32 -6.63 -4.74 2.02
CA ARG A 32 -8.08 -4.61 1.99
C ARG A 32 -8.57 -4.39 0.56
N VAL A 33 -9.39 -5.30 0.06
CA VAL A 33 -10.02 -5.20 -1.26
C VAL A 33 -11.32 -4.43 -1.11
N ASP A 34 -11.31 -3.18 -1.56
CA ASP A 34 -12.42 -2.24 -1.47
C ASP A 34 -12.13 -1.05 -2.39
N ASN A 35 -13.18 -0.34 -2.84
CA ASN A 35 -13.04 0.83 -3.74
C ASN A 35 -12.14 1.93 -3.17
N GLY A 36 -12.07 2.11 -1.85
CA GLY A 36 -11.18 3.06 -1.18
C GLY A 36 -9.76 2.55 -0.93
N HIS A 37 -9.50 1.27 -1.19
CA HIS A 37 -8.26 0.57 -0.85
C HIS A 37 -7.61 -0.08 -2.06
N VAL A 38 -7.55 -1.41 -2.14
CA VAL A 38 -6.93 -2.14 -3.25
C VAL A 38 -8.00 -2.53 -4.26
N ILE A 39 -7.81 -2.13 -5.52
CA ILE A 39 -8.67 -2.51 -6.64
C ILE A 39 -7.85 -3.13 -7.78
N PRO A 40 -8.42 -4.05 -8.58
CA PRO A 40 -7.91 -4.36 -9.90
C PRO A 40 -7.94 -3.10 -10.76
N SER A 41 -6.86 -2.83 -11.49
CA SER A 41 -6.74 -1.65 -12.34
C SER A 41 -5.77 -1.91 -13.49
N THR A 42 -5.59 -0.90 -14.34
CA THR A 42 -4.58 -0.90 -15.42
C THR A 42 -3.40 -0.04 -15.02
N GLN A 43 -2.22 -0.30 -15.61
CA GLN A 43 -1.02 0.51 -15.40
C GLN A 43 -1.27 1.99 -15.71
N THR A 44 -2.03 2.29 -16.77
CA THR A 44 -2.41 3.65 -17.18
C THR A 44 -3.30 4.33 -16.15
N ALA A 45 -4.32 3.64 -15.64
CA ALA A 45 -5.21 4.19 -14.61
C ALA A 45 -4.46 4.46 -13.30
N ASN A 46 -3.62 3.52 -12.84
CA ASN A 46 -2.79 3.71 -11.66
C ASN A 46 -1.81 4.88 -11.81
N LEU A 47 -1.22 5.07 -12.99
CA LEU A 47 -0.35 6.22 -13.26
C LEU A 47 -1.13 7.55 -13.26
N ARG A 48 -2.31 7.60 -13.88
CA ARG A 48 -3.18 8.79 -13.84
C ARG A 48 -3.57 9.15 -12.41
N TYR A 49 -3.94 8.16 -11.60
CA TYR A 49 -4.22 8.37 -10.19
C TYR A 49 -2.98 8.83 -9.41
N ALA A 50 -1.81 8.27 -9.73
CA ALA A 50 -0.56 8.72 -9.16
C ALA A 50 -0.29 10.21 -9.44
N VAL A 51 -0.55 10.67 -10.67
CA VAL A 51 -0.44 12.09 -11.03
C VAL A 51 -1.44 12.92 -10.25
N ALA A 52 -2.70 12.50 -10.20
CA ALA A 52 -3.77 13.23 -9.51
C ALA A 52 -3.50 13.41 -8.01
N CYS A 53 -2.88 12.42 -7.36
CA CYS A 53 -2.47 12.49 -5.95
C CYS A 53 -1.10 13.16 -5.73
N GLY A 54 -0.49 13.78 -6.75
CA GLY A 54 0.83 14.39 -6.62
C GLY A 54 1.97 13.40 -6.31
N ARG A 55 1.75 12.09 -6.53
CA ARG A 55 2.73 11.02 -6.28
C ARG A 55 3.42 10.50 -7.53
N ALA A 56 3.11 11.04 -8.72
CA ALA A 56 3.82 10.76 -9.96
C ALA A 56 5.10 11.60 -10.06
N GLY A 57 6.19 11.03 -10.59
CA GLY A 57 7.45 11.75 -10.78
C GLY A 57 8.32 11.86 -9.54
N ALA A 58 7.80 11.59 -8.33
CA ALA A 58 8.65 11.14 -7.25
C ALA A 58 9.19 9.77 -7.69
N ASN A 59 10.43 9.75 -8.21
CA ASN A 59 11.28 8.58 -8.04
C ASN A 59 11.31 8.31 -6.54
N ARG A 60 10.33 7.56 -6.05
CA ARG A 60 10.39 6.91 -4.77
C ARG A 60 11.48 5.86 -4.96
N THR A 61 12.75 6.28 -4.91
CA THR A 61 13.63 5.62 -3.97
C THR A 61 12.74 5.39 -2.76
N THR A 62 12.41 4.14 -2.50
CA THR A 62 11.81 3.74 -1.23
C THR A 62 12.65 4.47 -0.18
N GLY A 63 12.11 5.58 0.36
CA GLY A 63 12.90 6.76 0.75
C GLY A 63 13.77 6.58 1.99
N ASP A 64 13.87 5.34 2.45
CA ASP A 64 14.57 4.86 3.62
C ASP A 64 15.46 3.63 3.30
N GLY A 65 15.55 3.22 2.03
CA GLY A 65 16.29 2.01 1.62
C GLY A 65 15.64 0.68 2.04
N ARG A 66 14.48 0.70 2.70
CA ARG A 66 13.82 -0.52 3.21
C ARG A 66 13.04 -1.24 2.11
N THR A 67 13.28 -2.54 2.00
CA THR A 67 12.42 -3.47 1.26
C THR A 67 10.99 -3.44 1.81
N ARG A 68 10.01 -3.90 1.01
CA ARG A 68 8.62 -4.04 1.49
C ARG A 68 8.51 -4.96 2.70
N ALA A 69 9.31 -6.03 2.72
CA ALA A 69 9.37 -6.97 3.84
C ALA A 69 9.88 -6.31 5.13
N GLN A 70 10.97 -5.54 5.05
CA GLN A 70 11.51 -4.79 6.20
C GLN A 70 10.49 -3.79 6.76
N ARG A 71 9.75 -3.08 5.90
CA ARG A 71 8.66 -2.19 6.34
C ARG A 71 7.54 -2.95 7.04
N SER A 72 7.09 -4.07 6.47
CA SER A 72 6.07 -4.92 7.10
C SER A 72 6.50 -5.40 8.49
N LEU A 73 7.75 -5.83 8.65
CA LEU A 73 8.30 -6.24 9.94
C LEU A 73 8.39 -5.08 10.93
N ALA A 74 8.83 -3.90 10.49
CA ALA A 74 8.92 -2.70 11.33
C ALA A 74 7.53 -2.28 11.85
N VAL A 75 6.54 -2.25 10.97
CA VAL A 75 5.14 -1.94 11.31
C VAL A 75 4.59 -2.96 12.30
N ARG A 76 4.81 -4.26 12.05
CA ARG A 76 4.40 -5.33 12.97
C ARG A 76 5.05 -5.19 14.35
N ALA A 77 6.31 -4.76 14.40
CA ALA A 77 7.00 -4.51 15.67
C ALA A 77 6.41 -3.30 16.40
N ALA A 78 6.15 -2.21 15.68
CA ALA A 78 5.59 -0.97 16.25
C ALA A 78 4.23 -1.18 16.91
N ILE A 79 3.34 -1.97 16.30
CA ILE A 79 1.97 -2.17 16.80
C ILE A 79 1.81 -3.42 17.68
N ARG A 80 2.91 -4.13 18.01
CA ARG A 80 2.85 -5.42 18.72
C ARG A 80 2.20 -5.30 20.11
N ASN A 81 2.38 -4.16 20.76
CA ASN A 81 1.94 -3.93 22.14
C ASN A 81 0.66 -3.08 22.21
N GLY A 82 -0.04 -2.90 21.09
CA GLY A 82 -1.20 -2.02 20.96
C GLY A 82 -1.03 -0.99 19.86
N TRP A 83 -2.10 -0.24 19.59
CA TRP A 83 -2.08 0.84 18.61
C TRP A 83 -1.26 2.03 19.14
N ASP A 84 -0.22 2.39 18.41
CA ASP A 84 0.58 3.59 18.62
C ASP A 84 0.72 4.32 17.27
N PRO A 85 0.01 5.46 17.08
CA PRO A 85 0.02 6.17 15.80
C PRO A 85 1.38 6.80 15.48
N ILE A 86 2.19 7.13 16.49
CA ILE A 86 3.52 7.71 16.29
C ILE A 86 4.49 6.61 15.84
N ALA A 87 4.54 5.49 16.58
CA ALA A 87 5.39 4.36 16.21
C ALA A 87 4.98 3.78 14.84
N TYR A 88 3.68 3.79 14.52
CA TYR A 88 3.18 3.43 13.20
C TYR A 88 3.74 4.36 12.11
N ALA A 89 3.61 5.68 12.27
CA ALA A 89 4.08 6.66 11.29
C ALA A 89 5.59 6.53 11.03
N GLU A 90 6.39 6.35 12.09
CA GLU A 90 7.83 6.10 11.99
C GLU A 90 8.14 4.78 11.25
N ALA A 91 7.41 3.72 11.59
CA ALA A 91 7.62 2.41 10.99
C ALA A 91 7.23 2.37 9.50
N VAL A 92 6.18 3.07 9.10
CA VAL A 92 5.70 3.13 7.71
C VAL A 92 6.60 4.01 6.83
N GLY A 93 7.23 5.06 7.39
CA GLY A 93 8.06 6.03 6.66
C GLY A 93 7.23 7.10 5.96
N LYS A 94 7.72 7.68 4.84
CA LYS A 94 7.00 8.72 4.06
C LYS A 94 5.74 8.15 3.37
N VAL A 95 4.68 7.96 4.13
CA VAL A 95 3.30 7.81 3.68
C VAL A 95 2.52 8.97 4.27
N GLU A 96 1.60 9.55 3.49
CA GLU A 96 0.73 10.61 4.01
C GLU A 96 0.01 10.10 5.27
N HIS A 97 0.08 10.86 6.35
CA HIS A 97 -0.61 10.55 7.59
C HIS A 97 -2.11 10.42 7.30
N ARG A 98 -2.71 9.31 7.73
CA ARG A 98 -4.16 9.15 7.78
C ARG A 98 -4.61 8.99 9.23
N ASP A 99 -5.76 9.58 9.55
CA ASP A 99 -6.36 9.49 10.90
C ASP A 99 -6.89 8.08 11.22
N ILE A 100 -7.10 7.25 10.19
CA ILE A 100 -7.63 5.89 10.32
C ILE A 100 -6.56 4.89 9.86
N PRO A 101 -6.14 3.94 10.72
CA PRO A 101 -5.29 2.83 10.29
C PRO A 101 -5.97 2.04 9.17
N THR A 102 -5.23 1.79 8.09
CA THR A 102 -5.71 0.95 6.97
C THR A 102 -5.05 -0.42 6.96
N LEU A 103 -4.26 -0.71 8.00
CA LEU A 103 -3.97 -2.09 8.36
C LEU A 103 -5.22 -2.62 9.04
N PHE A 104 -5.85 -3.62 8.42
CA PHE A 104 -7.12 -4.28 8.77
C PHE A 104 -8.36 -3.67 8.07
#